data_AF-A0AAE5H3I5-F1
#
_entry.id   AF-A0AAE5H3I5-F1
#
_cell.length_a   1.000
_cell.length_b   1.000
_cell.length_c   1.000
_cell.angle_alpha   90.00
_cell.angle_beta   90.00
_cell.angle_gamma   90.00
#
_symmetry.space_group_name_H-M   'P 1'
#
loop_
_entity.id
_entity.type
_entity.pdbx_description
1 polymer ?
#
loop_
_entity_poly.entity_id
_entity_poly.type
_entity_poly.pdbx_seq_one_letter_code
_entity_poly.pdbx_strand_id
1 'polypeptide(L)'
;MKINELLMKLEEIEFNIGNSNRSDFYKNNKEADVRIGIYARISKKNSNLIEQQKKAIRLFLQWKIKLDTQTKVVEYCDDGFSGTQEGREGYSNMMRDLKLGKINVIITTI
;
A
#
# COMPACT_ATOMS: atom_id res chain seq x y z
N MET A 1 12.04 1.75 8.48
CA MET A 1 12.41 1.21 7.15
C MET A 1 12.42 2.32 6.10
N LYS A 2 13.45 2.36 5.24
CA LYS A 2 13.58 3.31 4.12
C LYS A 2 12.98 2.75 2.82
N ILE A 3 12.66 3.61 1.84
CA ILE A 3 12.12 3.16 0.55
C ILE A 3 13.09 2.20 -0.16
N ASN A 4 14.40 2.49 -0.19
CA ASN A 4 15.40 1.58 -0.77
C ASN A 4 15.38 0.19 -0.10
N GLU A 5 15.27 0.17 1.23
CA GLU A 5 15.21 -1.08 2.00
C GLU A 5 13.95 -1.90 1.66
N LEU A 6 12.80 -1.24 1.51
CA LEU A 6 11.56 -1.89 1.07
C LEU A 6 11.72 -2.52 -0.33
N LEU A 7 12.33 -1.82 -1.28
CA LEU A 7 12.54 -2.35 -2.62
C LEU A 7 13.47 -3.55 -2.64
N MET A 8 14.59 -3.50 -1.89
CA MET A 8 15.49 -4.65 -1.76
C MET A 8 14.74 -5.88 -1.18
N LYS A 9 13.92 -5.68 -0.15
CA LYS A 9 13.09 -6.75 0.44
C LYS A 9 12.06 -7.31 -0.55
N LEU A 10 11.52 -6.47 -1.44
CA LEU A 10 10.61 -6.91 -2.49
C LEU A 10 11.34 -7.72 -3.57
N GLU A 11 12.53 -7.30 -3.99
CA GLU A 11 13.38 -8.06 -4.91
C GLU A 11 13.81 -9.41 -4.32
N GLU A 12 14.18 -9.46 -3.03
CA GLU A 12 14.57 -10.69 -2.32
C GLU A 12 13.48 -11.78 -2.33
N ILE A 13 12.21 -11.38 -2.39
CA ILE A 13 11.07 -12.30 -2.48
C ILE A 13 10.59 -12.48 -3.93
N GLU A 14 11.42 -12.11 -4.91
CA GLU A 14 11.16 -12.19 -6.35
C GLU A 14 9.93 -11.40 -6.81
N PHE A 15 9.56 -10.35 -6.06
CA PHE A 15 8.48 -9.45 -6.45
C PHE A 15 8.95 -8.56 -7.60
N ASN A 16 8.16 -8.47 -8.66
CA ASN A 16 8.48 -7.61 -9.79
C ASN A 16 8.29 -6.13 -9.42
N ILE A 17 9.39 -5.41 -9.21
CA ILE A 17 9.39 -3.97 -8.91
C ILE A 17 9.62 -3.08 -10.14
N GLY A 18 9.69 -3.68 -11.33
CA GLY A 18 10.03 -2.98 -12.57
C GLY A 18 11.42 -2.32 -12.52
N ASN A 19 11.63 -1.30 -13.36
CA ASN A 19 12.90 -0.58 -13.45
C ASN A 19 12.90 0.67 -12.56
N SER A 20 12.61 0.48 -11.27
CA SER A 20 12.45 1.55 -10.25
C SER A 20 13.64 2.52 -10.20
N ASN A 21 14.86 2.01 -10.41
CA ASN A 21 16.12 2.77 -10.46
C ASN A 21 16.19 3.83 -11.57
N ARG A 22 15.32 3.76 -12.60
CA ARG A 22 15.24 4.76 -13.66
C ARG A 22 14.35 5.96 -13.32
N SER A 23 13.52 5.86 -12.29
CA SER A 23 12.63 6.94 -11.88
C SER A 23 13.38 8.01 -11.09
N ASP A 24 13.34 9.26 -11.54
CA ASP A 24 13.93 10.38 -10.79
C ASP A 24 13.23 10.62 -9.46
N PHE A 25 11.93 10.30 -9.38
CA PHE A 25 11.21 10.28 -8.10
C PHE A 25 11.87 9.32 -7.11
N TYR A 26 12.18 8.10 -7.54
CA TYR A 26 12.82 7.11 -6.67
C TYR A 26 14.20 7.57 -6.22
N LYS A 27 15.06 8.01 -7.16
CA LYS A 27 16.41 8.48 -6.85
C LYS A 27 16.40 9.58 -5.79
N ASN A 28 15.43 10.50 -5.88
CA ASN A 28 15.30 11.62 -4.97
C ASN A 28 14.66 11.26 -3.62
N ASN A 29 13.99 10.10 -3.50
CA ASN A 29 13.24 9.70 -2.31
C ASN A 29 13.69 8.37 -1.68
N LYS A 30 14.75 7.73 -2.18
CA LYS A 30 15.19 6.40 -1.74
C LYS A 30 15.49 6.30 -0.23
N GLU A 31 15.91 7.41 0.40
CA GLU A 31 16.22 7.52 1.83
C GLU A 31 15.03 7.99 2.69
N ALA A 32 13.87 8.23 2.07
CA ALA A 32 12.67 8.61 2.81
C ALA A 32 12.13 7.44 3.64
N ASP A 33 11.59 7.73 4.82
CA ASP A 33 10.90 6.72 5.61
C ASP A 33 9.64 6.23 4.90
N VAL A 34 9.42 4.93 4.94
CA VAL A 34 8.22 4.30 4.40
C VAL A 34 7.01 4.66 5.26
N ARG A 35 5.90 5.03 4.62
CA ARG A 35 4.59 5.26 5.23
C ARG A 35 3.54 4.61 4.34
N ILE A 36 2.95 3.53 4.81
CA ILE A 36 2.13 2.62 4.01
C ILE A 36 0.65 2.98 4.12
N GLY A 37 -0.03 3.06 2.98
CA GLY A 37 -1.48 2.98 2.87
C GLY A 37 -1.91 1.61 2.37
N ILE A 38 -2.68 0.86 3.15
CA ILE A 38 -3.35 -0.37 2.72
C ILE A 38 -4.71 0.01 2.14
N TYR A 39 -5.02 -0.44 0.92
CA TYR A 39 -6.32 -0.25 0.29
C TYR A 39 -6.99 -1.59 0.02
N ALA A 40 -8.25 -1.73 0.44
CA ALA A 40 -9.09 -2.89 0.19
C ALA A 40 -10.43 -2.47 -0.42
N ARG A 41 -10.91 -3.18 -1.44
CA ARG A 41 -12.17 -2.84 -2.11
C ARG A 41 -12.89 -4.11 -2.53
N ILE A 42 -14.21 -4.09 -2.37
CA ILE A 42 -15.11 -5.09 -2.96
C ILE A 42 -16.31 -4.42 -3.61
N SER A 43 -16.73 -4.96 -4.75
CA SER A 43 -17.85 -4.40 -5.52
C SER A 43 -19.22 -4.75 -4.96
N LYS A 44 -19.34 -5.91 -4.31
CA LYS A 44 -20.56 -6.35 -3.63
C LYS A 44 -20.30 -6.31 -2.14
N LYS A 45 -21.24 -5.74 -1.38
CA LYS A 45 -21.07 -5.52 0.04
C LYS A 45 -20.80 -6.83 0.78
N ASN A 46 -19.64 -6.95 1.40
CA ASN A 46 -19.22 -8.11 2.18
C ASN A 46 -18.03 -7.75 3.07
N SER A 47 -18.30 -7.12 4.20
CA SER A 47 -17.26 -6.58 5.08
C SER A 47 -16.26 -7.65 5.56
N ASN A 48 -16.65 -8.92 5.61
CA ASN A 48 -15.73 -10.02 5.93
C ASN A 48 -14.62 -10.17 4.87
N LEU A 49 -14.93 -9.99 3.58
CA LEU A 49 -13.94 -10.03 2.51
C LEU A 49 -12.99 -8.82 2.55
N ILE A 50 -13.49 -7.64 2.94
CA ILE A 50 -12.63 -6.47 3.19
C ILE A 50 -11.61 -6.76 4.29
N GLU A 51 -12.06 -7.33 5.42
CA GLU A 51 -11.13 -7.69 6.50
C GLU A 51 -10.13 -8.78 6.09
N GLN A 52 -10.56 -9.75 5.27
CA GLN A 52 -9.66 -10.77 4.73
C GLN A 52 -8.58 -10.17 3.82
N GLN A 53 -8.93 -9.24 2.92
CA GLN A 53 -7.94 -8.54 2.07
C GLN A 53 -6.94 -7.76 2.92
N LYS A 54 -7.43 -6.98 3.90
CA LYS A 54 -6.55 -6.23 4.81
C LYS A 54 -5.65 -7.16 5.63
N LYS A 55 -6.20 -8.24 6.17
CA LYS A 55 -5.43 -9.26 6.91
C LYS A 55 -4.35 -9.90 6.04
N ALA A 56 -4.65 -10.24 4.78
CA ALA A 56 -3.68 -10.80 3.86
C ALA A 56 -2.50 -9.83 3.62
N ILE A 57 -2.78 -8.54 3.42
CA ILE A 57 -1.74 -7.52 3.26
C ILE A 57 -0.92 -7.34 4.55
N ARG A 58 -1.56 -7.30 5.73
CA ARG A 58 -0.84 -7.23 7.02
C ARG A 58 0.11 -8.41 7.19
N LEU A 59 -0.35 -9.63 6.87
CA LEU A 59 0.47 -10.84 6.94
C LEU A 59 1.62 -10.78 5.93
N PHE A 60 1.39 -10.31 4.71
CA PHE A 60 2.46 -10.10 3.74
C PHE A 60 3.53 -9.14 4.27
N LEU A 61 3.12 -7.99 4.81
CA LEU A 61 4.02 -7.00 5.40
C LEU A 61 4.80 -7.56 6.59
N GLN A 62 4.13 -8.31 7.46
CA GLN A 62 4.76 -8.89 8.65
C GLN A 62 5.74 -10.02 8.30
N TRP A 63 5.33 -10.97 7.47
CA TRP A 63 6.06 -12.23 7.29
C TRP A 63 7.01 -12.22 6.10
N LYS A 64 6.65 -11.53 5.01
CA LYS A 64 7.48 -11.48 3.80
C LYS A 64 8.41 -10.26 3.82
N ILE A 65 7.85 -9.08 4.10
CA ILE A 65 8.65 -7.85 4.15
C ILE A 65 9.40 -7.71 5.49
N LYS A 66 8.87 -8.31 6.56
CA LYS A 66 9.38 -8.14 7.93
C LYS A 66 9.40 -6.65 8.29
N LEU A 67 8.26 -6.01 8.11
CA LEU A 67 8.08 -4.58 8.34
C LEU A 67 8.42 -4.22 9.79
N ASP A 68 9.21 -3.16 9.96
CA ASP A 68 9.51 -2.58 11.27
C ASP A 68 8.21 -2.10 11.94
N THR A 69 8.02 -2.42 13.22
CA THR A 69 6.85 -2.06 14.02
C THR A 69 6.65 -0.55 14.17
N GLN A 70 7.70 0.25 13.96
CA GLN A 70 7.61 1.72 13.94
C GLN A 70 7.12 2.28 12.60
N THR A 71 7.02 1.45 11.56
CA THR A 71 6.57 1.90 10.24
C THR A 71 5.09 2.27 10.29
N LYS A 72 4.76 3.49 9.88
CA LYS A 72 3.38 3.97 9.85
C LYS A 72 2.57 3.18 8.81
N VAL A 73 1.45 2.61 9.24
CA VAL A 73 0.45 1.95 8.38
C VAL A 73 -0.91 2.62 8.60
N VAL A 74 -1.58 2.97 7.50
CA VAL A 74 -2.96 3.50 7.50
C VAL A 74 -3.80 2.64 6.57
N GLU A 75 -5.05 2.38 6.92
CA GLU A 75 -5.93 1.50 6.17
C GLU A 75 -7.13 2.26 5.60
N TYR A 76 -7.46 1.95 4.36
CA TYR A 76 -8.56 2.54 3.62
C TYR A 76 -9.37 1.41 2.98
N CYS A 77 -10.70 1.58 2.91
CA CYS A 77 -11.53 0.60 2.24
C CYS A 77 -12.80 1.16 1.62
N ASP A 78 -13.29 0.49 0.59
CA ASP A 78 -14.59 0.73 -0.02
C ASP A 78 -15.37 -0.59 -0.15
N ASP A 79 -16.45 -0.72 0.64
CA ASP A 79 -17.28 -1.93 0.72
C ASP A 79 -18.59 -1.76 -0.07
N GLY A 80 -18.71 -2.46 -1.20
CA GLY A 80 -19.87 -2.36 -2.09
C GLY A 80 -19.72 -1.37 -3.24
N PHE A 81 -18.47 -1.03 -3.62
CA PHE A 81 -18.18 -0.07 -4.69
C PHE A 81 -17.41 -0.72 -5.86
N SER A 82 -17.89 -0.50 -7.07
CA SER A 82 -17.18 -0.93 -8.28
C SER A 82 -15.90 -0.10 -8.49
N GLY A 83 -14.96 -0.62 -9.28
CA GLY A 83 -13.73 0.10 -9.62
C GLY A 83 -13.95 1.28 -10.58
N THR A 84 -15.10 1.32 -11.26
CA THR A 84 -15.47 2.37 -12.22
C THR A 84 -16.41 3.42 -11.63
N GLN A 85 -16.85 3.22 -10.39
CA GLN A 85 -17.72 4.15 -9.68
C GLN A 85 -16.90 5.27 -9.02
N GLU A 86 -17.42 6.49 -9.16
CA GLU A 86 -17.06 7.64 -8.34
C GLU A 86 -17.67 7.52 -6.93
N GLY A 87 -17.28 8.41 -6.00
CA GLY A 87 -17.82 8.42 -4.64
C GLY A 87 -17.20 7.39 -3.69
N ARG A 88 -16.07 6.79 -4.08
CA ARG A 88 -15.26 5.91 -3.23
C ARG A 88 -14.53 6.73 -2.17
N GLU A 89 -15.10 6.80 -0.97
CA GLU A 89 -14.57 7.58 0.14
C GLU A 89 -13.20 7.05 0.59
N GLY A 90 -13.04 5.72 0.69
CA GLY A 90 -11.78 5.08 1.06
C GLY A 90 -10.66 5.45 0.08
N TYR A 91 -10.94 5.32 -1.22
CA TYR A 91 -10.03 5.75 -2.28
C TYR A 91 -9.70 7.26 -2.19
N SER A 92 -10.71 8.10 -2.01
CA SER A 92 -10.55 9.56 -1.96
C SER A 92 -9.68 9.99 -0.77
N ASN A 93 -9.89 9.38 0.40
CA ASN A 93 -9.09 9.62 1.60
C ASN A 93 -7.65 9.13 1.42
N MET A 94 -7.44 7.96 0.82
CA MET A 94 -6.11 7.45 0.49
C MET A 94 -5.35 8.42 -0.44
N MET A 95 -6.00 8.87 -1.51
CA MET A 95 -5.39 9.79 -2.48
C MET A 95 -5.09 11.15 -1.86
N ARG A 96 -5.95 11.65 -0.96
CA ARG A 96 -5.68 12.87 -0.18
C ARG A 96 -4.43 12.71 0.67
N ASP A 97 -4.32 11.61 1.42
CA ASP A 97 -3.20 11.37 2.32
C ASP A 97 -1.89 11.09 1.57
N LEU A 98 -1.96 10.51 0.36
CA LEU A 98 -0.83 10.41 -0.56
C LEU A 98 -0.34 11.80 -1.00
N LYS A 99 -1.25 12.68 -1.45
CA LYS A 99 -0.92 14.05 -1.88
C LYS A 99 -0.35 14.91 -0.75
N LEU A 100 -0.79 14.67 0.50
CA LEU A 100 -0.27 15.34 1.69
C LEU A 100 1.03 14.71 2.21
N GLY A 101 1.55 13.65 1.58
CA GLY A 101 2.77 12.96 2.00
C GLY A 101 2.65 12.16 3.29
N LYS A 102 1.42 12.00 3.83
CA LYS A 102 1.16 11.21 5.05
C LYS A 102 1.39 9.72 4.83
N ILE A 103 1.19 9.26 3.60
CA ILE A 103 1.63 7.98 3.06
C ILE A 103 2.45 8.23 1.79
N ASN A 104 3.34 7.31 1.45
CA ASN A 104 4.15 7.36 0.23
C ASN A 104 4.23 6.01 -0.51
N VAL A 105 3.65 4.96 0.07
CA VAL A 105 3.52 3.62 -0.54
C VAL A 105 2.07 3.19 -0.41
N ILE A 106 1.47 2.71 -1.51
CA ILE A 106 0.14 2.09 -1.50
C ILE A 106 0.30 0.61 -1.76
N ILE A 107 -0.38 -0.21 -0.95
CA ILE A 107 -0.45 -1.66 -1.13
C ILE A 107 -1.92 -2.05 -1.22
N THR A 108 -2.26 -2.78 -2.28
CA THR A 108 -3.63 -3.23 -2.56
C THR A 108 -3.60 -4.69 -2.98
N THR A 109 -4.74 -5.36 -2.82
CA THR A 109 -5.00 -6.63 -3.51
C THR A 109 -5.68 -6.36 -4.85
N ILE A 110 -5.71 -7.38 -5.70
CA ILE A 110 -6.40 -7.40 -7.00
C ILE A 110 -7.91 -7.59 -6.78
#